data_AF-A0A8H7PZU3-F1
#
_entry.id   AF-A0A8H7PZU3-F1
#
_cell.length_a   1.000
_cell.length_b   1.000
_cell.length_c   1.000
_cell.angle_alpha   90.00
_cell.angle_beta   90.00
_cell.angle_gamma   90.00
#
_symmetry.space_group_name_H-M   'P 1'
#
loop_
_entity.id
_entity.type
_entity.pdbx_description
1 polymer ?
#
loop_
_entity_poly.entity_id
_entity_poly.type
_entity_poly.pdbx_seq_one_letter_code
_entity_poly.pdbx_strand_id
1 'polypeptide(L)'
;MPQKSDGTGGTKTIRPAASVISYGGGALLTIKPILSWLLAAAILATIISYAYNTITGVVVDMVCPSIWGSYIPLCQEFRAPVPDFSQLVEKQVNLYETMTTQYNPDSISAIELKKVELATRDLQVMIKYSKLGSAHLLDEKLGDYLLRSRDLGRNIQSLQAKTKGTIDNLITYNSFLLRKLSEVEMKKGSKQELRKLYETSMSLVEDESARLILAIETAQGCLDRLEEDLYSIQEITAQETYYQDQERPSLLADILNMITGKGMRRPLVEKNLALLNNFETQRRDAATKLKLMLHRMIAFQSDLEELRSQVVKPIIIADSMPLEMHIENVGKGIARLRESKVLESRPQDPPLLVGKD
;
A
#
# COMPACT_ATOMS: atom_id res chain seq x y z
N MET A 1 31.59 -84.72 -49.01
CA MET A 1 32.75 -85.64 -48.92
C MET A 1 33.80 -85.00 -48.01
N PRO A 2 34.53 -85.75 -47.16
CA PRO A 2 34.11 -86.05 -45.79
C PRO A 2 35.01 -85.48 -44.67
N GLN A 3 34.48 -85.65 -43.45
CA GLN A 3 35.06 -85.79 -42.09
C GLN A 3 36.59 -85.86 -41.88
N LYS A 4 37.01 -85.36 -40.69
CA LYS A 4 37.84 -85.93 -39.58
C LYS A 4 38.63 -84.79 -38.92
N SER A 5 39.08 -84.76 -37.67
CA SER A 5 39.21 -85.64 -36.49
C SER A 5 39.64 -84.65 -35.37
N ASP A 6 38.98 -84.54 -34.23
CA ASP A 6 39.22 -85.31 -32.99
C ASP A 6 40.59 -85.05 -32.31
N GLY A 7 40.57 -84.87 -30.98
CA GLY A 7 41.72 -85.22 -30.12
C GLY A 7 42.42 -84.12 -29.29
N THR A 8 41.83 -83.78 -28.14
CA THR A 8 42.44 -83.81 -26.77
C THR A 8 43.93 -83.47 -26.51
N GLY A 9 44.15 -82.58 -25.50
CA GLY A 9 44.89 -82.98 -24.28
C GLY A 9 46.11 -82.16 -23.80
N GLY A 10 46.02 -81.63 -22.56
CA GLY A 10 47.14 -81.45 -21.60
C GLY A 10 47.84 -80.07 -21.56
N THR A 11 47.52 -79.13 -20.65
CA THR A 11 48.07 -78.92 -19.27
C THR A 11 49.60 -79.09 -19.16
N LYS A 12 50.43 -78.19 -18.57
CA LYS A 12 50.25 -77.22 -17.48
C LYS A 12 51.56 -76.41 -17.28
N THR A 13 51.43 -75.23 -16.63
CA THR A 13 52.36 -74.56 -15.67
C THR A 13 53.57 -73.78 -16.23
N ILE A 14 53.98 -72.58 -15.75
CA ILE A 14 54.18 -72.07 -14.38
C ILE A 14 54.00 -70.51 -14.29
N ARG A 15 53.56 -70.04 -13.11
CA ARG A 15 53.31 -68.67 -12.54
C ARG A 15 54.61 -67.82 -12.34
N PRO A 16 54.64 -66.67 -11.61
CA PRO A 16 53.74 -65.49 -11.47
C PRO A 16 54.47 -64.11 -11.38
N ALA A 17 53.71 -63.01 -11.39
CA ALA A 17 53.94 -61.80 -10.57
C ALA A 17 52.54 -61.18 -10.28
N ALA A 18 51.91 -61.44 -9.12
CA ALA A 18 52.00 -60.64 -7.89
C ALA A 18 51.83 -59.14 -8.19
N SER A 19 50.60 -58.60 -8.12
CA SER A 19 50.03 -57.88 -6.95
C SER A 19 50.87 -56.63 -6.61
N VAL A 20 50.36 -55.40 -6.59
CA VAL A 20 49.36 -54.89 -5.64
C VAL A 20 48.71 -53.60 -6.20
N ILE A 21 47.43 -53.62 -6.57
CA ILE A 21 46.52 -52.49 -6.34
C ILE A 21 45.29 -53.10 -5.68
N SER A 22 45.38 -53.17 -4.37
CA SER A 22 44.31 -53.54 -3.46
C SER A 22 43.68 -52.28 -2.90
N TYR A 23 42.38 -52.35 -2.61
CA TYR A 23 41.59 -51.47 -1.72
C TYR A 23 40.80 -50.27 -2.28
N GLY A 24 40.52 -50.17 -3.59
CA GLY A 24 39.62 -49.11 -4.12
C GLY A 24 38.34 -49.55 -4.82
N GLY A 25 38.25 -50.80 -5.29
CA GLY A 25 37.21 -51.19 -6.27
C GLY A 25 35.91 -51.78 -5.69
N GLY A 26 35.92 -52.22 -4.43
CA GLY A 26 34.80 -53.00 -3.85
C GLY A 26 33.63 -52.17 -3.33
N ALA A 27 33.87 -50.95 -2.83
CA ALA A 27 32.82 -50.12 -2.23
C ALA A 27 31.99 -49.34 -3.28
N LEU A 28 32.53 -49.14 -4.48
CA LEU A 28 31.87 -48.33 -5.53
C LEU A 28 30.86 -49.14 -6.36
N LEU A 29 30.87 -50.48 -6.26
CA LEU A 29 29.97 -51.37 -6.99
C LEU A 29 28.68 -51.71 -6.22
N THR A 30 28.67 -51.60 -4.89
CA THR A 30 27.50 -51.88 -4.06
C THR A 30 26.60 -50.65 -3.83
N ILE A 31 27.12 -49.43 -4.00
CA ILE A 31 26.34 -48.18 -3.86
C ILE A 31 25.49 -47.87 -5.10
N LYS A 32 25.96 -48.21 -6.31
CA LYS A 32 25.23 -48.00 -7.57
C LYS A 32 23.82 -48.58 -7.61
N PRO A 33 23.57 -49.85 -7.20
CA PRO A 33 22.22 -50.41 -7.23
C PRO A 33 21.28 -49.77 -6.20
N ILE A 34 21.80 -49.37 -5.03
CA ILE A 34 21.00 -48.74 -3.97
C ILE A 34 20.60 -47.31 -4.37
N LEU A 35 21.54 -46.54 -4.91
CA LEU A 35 21.28 -45.19 -5.41
C LEU A 35 20.29 -45.22 -6.58
N SER A 36 20.39 -46.21 -7.47
CA SER A 36 19.45 -46.40 -8.59
C SER A 36 18.03 -46.73 -8.09
N TRP A 37 17.89 -47.55 -7.05
CA TRP A 37 16.59 -47.88 -6.47
C TRP A 37 15.95 -46.68 -5.76
N LEU A 38 16.74 -45.91 -5.01
CA LEU A 38 16.28 -44.68 -4.37
C LEU A 38 15.80 -43.64 -5.40
N LEU A 39 16.54 -43.47 -6.50
CA LEU A 39 16.18 -42.52 -7.54
C LEU A 39 14.94 -42.99 -8.32
N ALA A 40 14.82 -44.30 -8.58
CA ALA A 40 13.62 -44.88 -9.16
C ALA A 40 12.40 -44.73 -8.24
N ALA A 41 12.54 -44.97 -6.93
CA ALA A 41 11.48 -44.79 -5.96
C ALA A 41 11.06 -43.31 -5.82
N ALA A 42 12.01 -42.38 -5.89
CA ALA A 42 11.73 -40.95 -5.88
C ALA A 42 10.95 -40.52 -7.12
N ILE A 43 11.33 -41.00 -8.31
CA ILE A 43 10.60 -40.75 -9.55
C ILE A 43 9.20 -41.38 -9.51
N LEU A 44 9.07 -42.58 -8.97
CA LEU A 44 7.77 -43.24 -8.82
C LEU A 44 6.87 -42.50 -7.84
N ALA A 45 7.42 -42.01 -6.73
CA ALA A 45 6.70 -41.19 -5.76
C ALA A 45 6.26 -39.84 -6.35
N THR A 46 7.09 -39.18 -7.16
CA THR A 46 6.71 -37.93 -7.83
C THR A 46 5.65 -38.17 -8.89
N ILE A 47 5.73 -39.26 -9.65
CA ILE A 47 4.69 -39.66 -10.62
C ILE A 47 3.39 -40.00 -9.91
N ILE A 48 3.42 -40.77 -8.83
CA ILE A 48 2.22 -41.10 -8.05
C ILE A 48 1.62 -39.84 -7.45
N SER A 49 2.43 -38.94 -6.90
CA SER A 49 1.93 -37.67 -6.34
C SER A 49 1.34 -36.76 -7.41
N TYR A 50 1.98 -36.70 -8.60
CA TYR A 50 1.47 -35.92 -9.73
C TYR A 50 0.17 -36.50 -10.27
N ALA A 51 0.12 -37.82 -10.45
CA ALA A 51 -1.08 -38.56 -10.88
C ALA A 51 -2.20 -38.44 -9.85
N TYR A 52 -1.90 -38.53 -8.56
CA TYR A 52 -2.87 -38.35 -7.49
C TYR A 52 -3.51 -36.97 -7.57
N ASN A 53 -2.72 -35.90 -7.66
CA ASN A 53 -3.23 -34.53 -7.76
C ASN A 53 -4.04 -34.25 -9.03
N THR A 54 -3.65 -34.83 -10.18
CA THR A 54 -4.41 -34.65 -11.44
C THR A 54 -5.69 -35.47 -11.45
N ILE A 55 -5.62 -36.74 -11.01
CA ILE A 55 -6.78 -37.63 -10.95
C ILE A 55 -7.79 -37.15 -9.91
N THR A 56 -7.34 -36.69 -8.74
CA THR A 56 -8.25 -36.12 -7.74
C THR A 56 -8.96 -34.88 -8.29
N GLY A 57 -8.28 -34.01 -9.04
CA GLY A 57 -8.92 -32.86 -9.68
C GLY A 57 -10.04 -33.24 -10.66
N VAL A 58 -9.76 -34.18 -11.57
CA VAL A 58 -10.74 -34.62 -12.59
C VAL A 58 -11.88 -35.43 -12.00
N VAL A 59 -11.59 -36.32 -11.04
CA VAL A 59 -12.60 -37.16 -10.38
C VAL A 59 -13.50 -36.33 -9.47
N VAL A 60 -12.96 -35.35 -8.74
CA VAL A 60 -13.75 -34.43 -7.91
C VAL A 60 -14.68 -33.57 -8.77
N ASP A 61 -14.21 -33.04 -9.89
CA ASP A 61 -15.04 -32.28 -10.85
C ASP A 61 -16.20 -33.08 -11.43
N MET A 62 -16.04 -34.41 -11.59
CA MET A 62 -17.07 -35.29 -12.17
C MET A 62 -18.00 -35.92 -11.13
N VAL A 63 -17.49 -36.24 -9.94
CA VAL A 63 -18.22 -36.96 -8.88
C VAL A 63 -18.95 -35.99 -7.94
N CYS A 64 -18.37 -34.83 -7.62
CA CYS A 64 -18.98 -33.89 -6.67
C CYS A 64 -20.25 -33.15 -7.16
N PRO A 65 -20.52 -32.96 -8.48
CA PRO A 65 -21.81 -32.44 -8.94
C PRO A 65 -22.96 -33.44 -8.77
N SER A 66 -22.65 -34.72 -8.54
CA SER A 66 -23.67 -35.75 -8.37
C SER A 66 -24.32 -35.68 -6.98
N ILE A 67 -25.57 -36.14 -6.88
CA ILE A 67 -26.40 -36.13 -5.66
C ILE A 67 -25.70 -36.82 -4.47
N TRP A 68 -24.87 -37.83 -4.78
CA TRP A 68 -24.09 -38.63 -3.84
C TRP A 68 -22.81 -37.96 -3.32
N GLY A 69 -22.33 -36.90 -4.00
CA GLY A 69 -21.18 -36.11 -3.55
C GLY A 69 -21.40 -35.38 -2.22
N SER A 70 -22.65 -35.32 -1.75
CA SER A 70 -23.03 -34.72 -0.47
C SER A 70 -22.48 -35.45 0.76
N TYR A 71 -22.13 -36.74 0.65
CA TYR A 71 -21.62 -37.55 1.76
C TYR A 71 -20.09 -37.62 1.80
N ILE A 72 -19.40 -37.03 0.82
CA ILE A 72 -17.95 -37.08 0.71
C ILE A 72 -17.38 -35.77 1.30
N PRO A 73 -16.64 -35.82 2.42
CA PRO A 73 -16.04 -34.60 3.02
C PRO A 73 -15.07 -33.90 2.07
N LEU A 74 -14.48 -34.62 1.12
CA LEU A 74 -13.63 -34.08 0.04
C LEU A 74 -14.40 -33.13 -0.92
N CYS A 75 -15.72 -33.27 -1.06
CA CYS A 75 -16.56 -32.43 -1.93
C CYS A 75 -17.07 -31.16 -1.22
N GLN A 76 -16.79 -30.99 0.08
CA GLN A 76 -17.26 -29.83 0.85
C GLN A 76 -16.56 -28.53 0.43
N GLU A 77 -15.29 -28.59 0.05
CA GLU A 77 -14.58 -27.46 -0.57
C GLU A 77 -15.12 -27.13 -1.97
N PHE A 78 -15.62 -28.13 -2.71
CA PHE A 78 -16.14 -27.94 -4.08
C PHE A 78 -17.52 -27.26 -4.10
N ARG A 79 -18.30 -27.42 -3.03
CA ARG A 79 -19.59 -26.76 -2.85
C ARG A 79 -19.46 -25.36 -2.22
N ALA A 80 -18.22 -24.92 -1.92
CA ALA A 80 -18.00 -23.59 -1.38
C ALA A 80 -18.56 -22.52 -2.34
N PRO A 81 -19.22 -21.50 -1.81
CA PRO A 81 -19.76 -20.42 -2.61
C PRO A 81 -18.65 -19.65 -3.33
N VAL A 82 -18.98 -19.12 -4.51
CA VAL A 82 -18.10 -18.17 -5.20
C VAL A 82 -18.09 -16.87 -4.40
N PRO A 83 -16.91 -16.31 -4.07
CA PRO A 83 -16.81 -15.00 -3.42
C PRO A 83 -17.46 -13.91 -4.27
N ASP A 84 -18.20 -12.99 -3.66
CA ASP A 84 -18.74 -11.84 -4.37
C ASP A 84 -17.66 -10.74 -4.51
N PHE A 85 -16.97 -10.76 -5.65
CA PHE A 85 -15.98 -9.75 -6.00
C PHE A 85 -16.61 -8.37 -6.25
N SER A 86 -17.91 -8.29 -6.54
CA SER A 86 -18.60 -7.05 -6.88
C SER A 86 -18.62 -6.11 -5.68
N GLN A 87 -18.93 -6.64 -4.50
CA GLN A 87 -18.91 -5.86 -3.25
C GLN A 87 -17.53 -5.33 -2.92
N LEU A 88 -16.49 -6.15 -3.10
CA LEU A 88 -15.10 -5.72 -2.89
C LEU A 88 -14.71 -4.55 -3.81
N VAL A 89 -15.07 -4.63 -5.09
CA VAL A 89 -14.79 -3.56 -6.05
C VAL A 89 -15.63 -2.32 -5.76
N GLU A 90 -16.90 -2.48 -5.36
CA GLU A 90 -17.77 -1.37 -4.97
C GLU A 90 -17.22 -0.58 -3.79
N LYS A 91 -16.77 -1.26 -2.73
CA LYS A 91 -16.13 -0.61 -1.58
C LYS A 91 -14.86 0.15 -1.98
N GLN A 92 -14.06 -0.41 -2.89
CA GLN A 92 -12.88 0.26 -3.43
C GLN A 92 -13.23 1.50 -4.27
N VAL A 93 -14.30 1.45 -5.08
CA VAL A 93 -14.79 2.60 -5.86
C VAL A 93 -15.25 3.74 -4.93
N ASN A 94 -16.04 3.41 -3.91
CA ASN A 94 -16.50 4.40 -2.93
C ASN A 94 -15.33 5.07 -2.19
N LEU A 95 -14.34 4.27 -1.77
CA LEU A 95 -13.12 4.77 -1.15
C LEU A 95 -12.39 5.74 -2.08
N TYR A 96 -12.21 5.34 -3.35
CA TYR A 96 -11.57 6.17 -4.36
C TYR A 96 -12.27 7.52 -4.55
N GLU A 97 -13.60 7.49 -4.75
CA GLU A 97 -14.40 8.71 -4.94
C GLU A 97 -14.26 9.63 -3.74
N THR A 98 -14.32 9.08 -2.53
CA THR A 98 -14.15 9.84 -1.29
C THR A 98 -12.76 10.46 -1.20
N MET A 99 -11.70 9.70 -1.48
CA MET A 99 -10.32 10.19 -1.43
C MET A 99 -10.00 11.26 -2.47
N THR A 100 -10.68 11.26 -3.61
CA THR A 100 -10.39 12.21 -4.69
C THR A 100 -11.29 13.44 -4.64
N THR A 101 -12.55 13.28 -4.23
CA THR A 101 -13.51 14.40 -4.16
C THR A 101 -13.38 15.19 -2.86
N GLN A 102 -13.14 14.53 -1.72
CA GLN A 102 -13.09 15.19 -0.41
C GLN A 102 -11.67 15.62 -0.03
N TYR A 103 -10.66 14.93 -0.57
CA TYR A 103 -9.26 15.25 -0.36
C TYR A 103 -8.63 15.69 -1.69
N ASN A 104 -8.47 17.00 -1.87
CA ASN A 104 -7.57 17.52 -2.88
C ASN A 104 -6.14 17.39 -2.32
N PRO A 105 -5.25 16.60 -2.95
CA PRO A 105 -3.86 16.48 -2.54
C PRO A 105 -3.15 17.83 -2.47
N ASP A 106 -3.65 18.85 -3.18
CA ASP A 106 -3.10 20.22 -3.20
C ASP A 106 -3.45 21.08 -1.98
N SER A 107 -4.19 20.56 -1.00
CA SER A 107 -4.60 21.34 0.19
C SER A 107 -3.43 21.88 1.03
N ILE A 108 -2.30 21.17 1.09
CA ILE A 108 -1.01 21.70 1.55
C ILE A 108 0.02 21.40 0.47
N SER A 109 0.29 22.40 -0.37
CA SER A 109 1.37 22.31 -1.34
C SER A 109 2.72 22.44 -0.65
N ALA A 110 3.66 21.56 -1.02
CA ALA A 110 5.06 21.68 -0.64
C ALA A 110 5.66 23.06 -0.97
N ILE A 111 5.17 23.70 -2.05
CA ILE A 111 5.62 25.02 -2.48
C ILE A 111 5.08 26.10 -1.53
N GLU A 112 3.80 26.03 -1.16
CA GLU A 112 3.20 26.98 -0.21
C GLU A 112 3.86 26.88 1.16
N LEU A 113 4.08 25.66 1.65
CA LEU A 113 4.82 25.42 2.88
C LEU A 113 6.25 25.98 2.80
N LYS A 114 6.91 25.89 1.64
CA LYS A 114 8.24 26.47 1.45
C LYS A 114 8.22 28.00 1.54
N LYS A 115 7.18 28.65 0.99
CA LYS A 115 7.00 30.11 1.11
C LYS A 115 6.81 30.51 2.57
N VAL A 116 6.05 29.72 3.33
CA VAL A 116 5.82 29.91 4.77
C VAL A 116 7.11 29.75 5.57
N GLU A 117 7.93 28.73 5.27
CA GLU A 117 9.25 28.57 5.89
C GLU A 117 10.16 29.78 5.62
N LEU A 118 10.17 30.30 4.40
CA LEU A 118 10.95 31.49 4.05
C LEU A 118 10.45 32.73 4.80
N ALA A 119 9.14 32.96 4.80
CA ALA A 119 8.51 34.06 5.52
C ALA A 119 8.80 34.00 7.03
N THR A 120 8.73 32.82 7.63
CA THR A 120 9.03 32.62 9.06
C THR A 120 10.49 32.88 9.38
N ARG A 121 11.41 32.46 8.50
CA ARG A 121 12.85 32.74 8.66
C ARG A 121 13.16 34.23 8.57
N ASP A 122 12.51 34.95 7.66
CA ASP A 122 12.64 36.40 7.56
C ASP A 122 12.15 37.10 8.84
N LEU A 123 11.03 36.64 9.41
CA LEU A 123 10.53 37.13 10.70
C LEU A 123 11.52 36.83 11.84
N GLN A 124 12.05 35.62 11.89
CA GLN A 124 13.03 35.19 12.88
C GLN A 124 14.27 36.11 12.90
N VAL A 125 14.81 36.46 11.73
CA VAL A 125 15.93 37.40 11.62
C VAL A 125 15.57 38.78 12.19
N MET A 126 14.37 39.29 11.92
CA MET A 126 13.94 40.58 12.46
C MET A 126 13.77 40.55 13.98
N ILE A 127 13.21 39.47 14.53
CA ILE A 127 13.03 39.27 15.97
C ILE A 127 14.37 39.21 16.69
N LYS A 128 15.37 38.54 16.09
CA LYS A 128 16.72 38.43 16.66
C LYS A 128 17.41 39.78 16.88
N TYR A 129 17.15 40.76 16.03
CA TYR A 129 17.69 42.13 16.14
C TYR A 129 16.67 43.14 16.73
N SER A 130 15.56 42.64 17.27
CA SER A 130 14.53 43.47 17.91
C SER A 130 14.86 43.78 19.36
N LYS A 131 14.12 44.73 19.96
CA LYS A 131 14.23 45.09 21.39
C LYS A 131 13.19 44.36 22.25
N LEU A 132 12.67 43.21 21.80
CA LEU A 132 11.69 42.42 22.57
C LEU A 132 12.36 41.76 23.77
N GLY A 133 11.69 41.75 24.91
CA GLY A 133 12.19 41.09 26.13
C GLY A 133 12.34 39.58 25.96
N SER A 134 11.43 38.98 25.19
CA SER A 134 11.38 37.56 24.84
C SER A 134 12.03 37.22 23.48
N ALA A 135 12.83 38.11 22.89
CA ALA A 135 13.42 37.92 21.55
C ALA A 135 14.15 36.57 21.38
N HIS A 136 14.93 36.15 22.39
CA HIS A 136 15.68 34.89 22.33
C HIS A 136 14.75 33.66 22.38
N LEU A 137 13.74 33.70 23.23
CA LEU A 137 12.75 32.62 23.37
C LEU A 137 11.89 32.49 22.11
N LEU A 138 11.51 33.62 21.50
CA LEU A 138 10.75 33.64 20.25
C LEU A 138 11.60 33.15 19.06
N ASP A 139 12.89 33.50 19.01
CA ASP A 139 13.86 32.97 18.03
C ASP A 139 13.97 31.45 18.11
N GLU A 140 14.09 30.89 19.32
CA GLU A 140 14.12 29.44 19.56
C GLU A 140 12.84 28.76 19.09
N LYS A 141 11.67 29.26 19.51
CA LYS A 141 10.37 28.66 19.14
C LYS A 141 10.06 28.75 17.64
N LEU A 142 10.45 29.84 16.98
CA LEU A 142 10.36 29.95 15.52
C LEU A 142 11.31 28.99 14.80
N GLY A 143 12.51 28.75 15.36
CA GLY A 143 13.43 27.73 14.87
C GLY A 143 12.85 26.32 14.94
N ASP A 144 12.24 25.99 16.07
CA ASP A 144 11.52 24.74 16.30
C ASP A 144 10.37 24.54 15.32
N TYR A 145 9.53 25.56 15.15
CA TYR A 145 8.44 25.57 14.16
C TYR A 145 8.96 25.34 12.74
N LEU A 146 10.08 25.99 12.36
CA LEU A 146 10.70 25.79 11.05
C LEU A 146 11.16 24.35 10.83
N LEU A 147 11.71 23.69 11.86
CA LEU A 147 12.12 22.30 11.77
C LEU A 147 10.91 21.38 11.60
N ARG A 148 9.87 21.54 12.43
CA ARG A 148 8.64 20.74 12.36
C ARG A 148 7.85 20.98 11.08
N SER A 149 7.83 22.21 10.57
CA SER A 149 7.26 22.58 9.26
C SER A 149 7.92 21.79 8.13
N ARG A 150 9.26 21.66 8.15
CA ARG A 150 9.99 20.88 7.12
C ARG A 150 9.63 19.41 7.16
N ASP A 151 9.48 18.85 8.35
CA ASP A 151 9.08 17.45 8.53
C ASP A 151 7.64 17.22 8.07
N LEU A 152 6.71 18.13 8.38
CA LEU A 152 5.36 18.11 7.82
C LEU A 152 5.40 18.09 6.30
N GLY A 153 6.21 18.95 5.67
CA GLY A 153 6.31 19.03 4.21
C GLY A 153 6.72 17.71 3.55
N ARG A 154 7.70 17.02 4.14
CA ARG A 154 8.14 15.71 3.64
C ARG A 154 7.06 14.64 3.82
N ASN A 155 6.36 14.65 4.96
CA ASN A 155 5.31 13.68 5.25
C ASN A 155 4.07 13.88 4.37
N ILE A 156 3.69 15.13 4.08
CA ILE A 156 2.61 15.44 3.14
C ILE A 156 2.96 15.00 1.72
N GLN A 157 4.19 15.26 1.25
CA GLN A 157 4.64 14.76 -0.05
C GLN A 157 4.64 13.23 -0.11
N SER A 158 5.11 12.57 0.95
CA SER A 158 5.08 11.11 1.05
C SER A 158 3.65 10.57 1.03
N LEU A 159 2.73 11.22 1.75
CA LEU A 159 1.32 10.89 1.76
C LEU A 159 0.70 11.04 0.38
N GLN A 160 0.91 12.17 -0.31
CA GLN A 160 0.44 12.39 -1.69
C GLN A 160 0.93 11.28 -2.63
N ALA A 161 2.22 10.93 -2.57
CA ALA A 161 2.79 9.87 -3.39
C ALA A 161 2.19 8.49 -3.06
N LYS A 162 1.99 8.18 -1.77
CA LYS A 162 1.38 6.92 -1.30
C LYS A 162 -0.10 6.83 -1.68
N THR A 163 -0.87 7.91 -1.57
CA THR A 163 -2.28 7.96 -1.99
C THR A 163 -2.39 7.65 -3.48
N LYS A 164 -1.59 8.35 -4.31
CA LYS A 164 -1.54 8.10 -5.76
C LYS A 164 -1.11 6.67 -6.09
N GLY A 165 -0.08 6.17 -5.42
CA GLY A 165 0.40 4.79 -5.60
C GLY A 165 -0.66 3.75 -5.21
N THR A 166 -1.34 3.95 -4.08
CA THR A 166 -2.43 3.09 -3.61
C THR A 166 -3.54 3.04 -4.64
N ILE A 167 -3.99 4.20 -5.11
CA ILE A 167 -4.99 4.33 -6.18
C ILE A 167 -4.59 3.53 -7.44
N ASP A 168 -3.35 3.69 -7.88
CA ASP A 168 -2.84 3.02 -9.08
C ASP A 168 -2.75 1.50 -8.88
N ASN A 169 -2.36 1.07 -7.69
CA ASN A 169 -2.34 -0.33 -7.30
C ASN A 169 -3.75 -0.93 -7.28
N LEU A 170 -4.75 -0.25 -6.73
CA LEU A 170 -6.15 -0.72 -6.73
C LEU A 170 -6.67 -0.93 -8.16
N ILE A 171 -6.44 0.02 -9.07
CA ILE A 171 -6.82 -0.15 -10.49
C ILE A 171 -6.09 -1.34 -11.11
N THR A 172 -4.82 -1.52 -10.77
CA THR A 172 -3.98 -2.62 -11.28
C THR A 172 -4.46 -3.98 -10.79
N TYR A 173 -4.73 -4.11 -9.49
CA TYR A 173 -5.25 -5.33 -8.88
C TYR A 173 -6.63 -5.69 -9.42
N ASN A 174 -7.54 -4.73 -9.54
CA ASN A 174 -8.86 -4.98 -10.12
C ASN A 174 -8.76 -5.35 -11.61
N SER A 175 -7.88 -4.72 -12.39
CA SER A 175 -7.67 -5.09 -13.80
C SER A 175 -7.09 -6.51 -13.93
N PHE A 176 -6.16 -6.89 -13.05
CA PHE A 176 -5.63 -8.25 -12.98
C PHE A 176 -6.71 -9.27 -12.59
N LEU A 177 -7.51 -8.93 -11.59
CA LEU A 177 -8.65 -9.72 -11.12
C LEU A 177 -9.63 -9.97 -12.27
N LEU A 178 -10.07 -8.93 -12.98
CA LEU A 178 -10.99 -9.05 -14.11
C LEU A 178 -10.47 -10.01 -15.18
N ARG A 179 -9.19 -9.88 -15.56
CA ARG A 179 -8.56 -10.80 -16.52
C ARG A 179 -8.61 -12.24 -16.01
N LYS A 180 -8.29 -12.46 -14.73
CA LYS A 180 -8.31 -13.81 -14.14
C LYS A 180 -9.71 -14.39 -14.03
N LEU A 181 -10.73 -13.58 -13.73
CA LEU A 181 -12.13 -14.00 -13.75
C LEU A 181 -12.53 -14.48 -15.15
N SER A 182 -12.18 -13.74 -16.20
CA SER A 182 -12.48 -14.14 -17.59
C SER A 182 -11.73 -15.41 -18.05
N GLU A 183 -10.50 -15.62 -17.55
CA GLU A 183 -9.75 -16.87 -17.82
C GLU A 183 -10.45 -18.08 -17.19
N VAL A 184 -10.99 -17.92 -15.98
CA VAL A 184 -11.71 -18.98 -15.26
C VAL A 184 -13.06 -19.28 -15.91
N GLU A 185 -13.80 -18.26 -16.35
CA GLU A 185 -15.05 -18.40 -17.09
C GLU A 185 -14.86 -19.25 -18.36
N MET A 186 -13.86 -18.90 -19.18
CA MET A 186 -13.54 -19.60 -20.43
C MET A 186 -13.12 -21.06 -20.21
N LYS A 187 -12.42 -21.35 -19.11
CA LYS A 187 -11.90 -22.69 -18.80
C LYS A 187 -12.86 -23.54 -17.96
N LYS A 188 -14.03 -23.02 -17.57
CA LYS A 188 -14.89 -23.60 -16.52
C LYS A 188 -14.07 -23.96 -15.27
N GLY A 189 -13.22 -23.02 -14.85
CA GLY A 189 -12.22 -23.25 -13.81
C GLY A 189 -12.81 -23.57 -12.44
N SER A 190 -11.97 -24.10 -11.56
CA SER A 190 -12.35 -24.54 -10.22
C SER A 190 -12.72 -23.36 -9.33
N LYS A 191 -13.81 -23.50 -8.55
CA LYS A 191 -14.23 -22.51 -7.53
C LYS A 191 -13.13 -22.23 -6.49
N GLN A 192 -12.25 -23.19 -6.25
CA GLN A 192 -11.12 -23.04 -5.35
C GLN A 192 -10.08 -22.04 -5.88
N GLU A 193 -9.91 -21.95 -7.20
CA GLU A 193 -9.03 -20.96 -7.83
C GLU A 193 -9.57 -19.53 -7.65
N LEU A 194 -10.88 -19.34 -7.82
CA LEU A 194 -11.56 -18.07 -7.57
C LEU A 194 -11.43 -17.64 -6.11
N ARG A 195 -11.58 -18.57 -5.16
CA ARG A 195 -11.41 -18.26 -3.74
C ARG A 195 -10.00 -17.77 -3.43
N LYS A 196 -8.97 -18.48 -3.91
CA LYS A 196 -7.56 -18.07 -3.72
C LYS A 196 -7.29 -16.71 -4.35
N LEU A 197 -7.87 -16.44 -5.52
CA LEU A 197 -7.77 -15.14 -6.19
C LEU A 197 -8.41 -14.02 -5.37
N TYR A 198 -9.59 -14.26 -4.79
CA TYR A 198 -10.24 -13.34 -3.86
C TYR A 198 -9.37 -13.06 -2.64
N GLU A 199 -8.94 -14.11 -1.93
CA GLU A 199 -8.12 -13.99 -0.73
C GLU A 199 -6.81 -13.23 -1.00
N THR A 200 -6.19 -13.47 -2.16
CA THR A 200 -4.98 -12.76 -2.60
C THR A 200 -5.28 -11.28 -2.89
N SER A 201 -6.34 -11.00 -3.66
CA SER A 201 -6.73 -9.62 -3.98
C SER A 201 -7.07 -8.83 -2.72
N MET A 202 -7.78 -9.48 -1.78
CA MET A 202 -8.15 -8.89 -0.50
C MET A 202 -6.92 -8.52 0.32
N SER A 203 -5.99 -9.46 0.48
CA SER A 203 -4.76 -9.24 1.24
C SER A 203 -3.90 -8.12 0.65
N LEU A 204 -3.84 -8.00 -0.68
CA LEU A 204 -3.14 -6.90 -1.35
C LEU A 204 -3.78 -5.53 -1.04
N VAL A 205 -5.12 -5.46 -1.10
CA VAL A 205 -5.87 -4.24 -0.79
C VAL A 205 -5.76 -3.86 0.69
N GLU A 206 -5.79 -4.85 1.59
CA GLU A 206 -5.58 -4.67 3.03
C GLU A 206 -4.20 -4.07 3.32
N ASP A 207 -3.14 -4.62 2.71
CA ASP A 207 -1.77 -4.13 2.92
C ASP A 207 -1.56 -2.71 2.37
N GLU A 208 -2.11 -2.40 1.19
CA GLU A 208 -2.12 -1.02 0.68
C GLU A 208 -2.89 -0.06 1.62
N SER A 209 -4.03 -0.51 2.15
CA SER A 209 -4.83 0.31 3.06
C SER A 209 -4.09 0.62 4.36
N ALA A 210 -3.42 -0.37 4.96
CA ALA A 210 -2.66 -0.21 6.19
C ALA A 210 -1.47 0.75 5.98
N ARG A 211 -0.78 0.63 4.84
CA ARG A 211 0.33 1.52 4.46
C ARG A 211 -0.11 2.97 4.30
N LEU A 212 -1.33 3.21 3.81
CA LEU A 212 -1.87 4.55 3.66
C LEU A 212 -2.38 5.12 4.99
N ILE A 213 -3.02 4.31 5.85
CA ILE A 213 -3.40 4.72 7.23
C ILE A 213 -2.20 5.26 7.99
N LEU A 214 -1.09 4.50 8.02
CA LEU A 214 0.12 4.92 8.72
C LEU A 214 0.66 6.26 8.21
N ALA A 215 0.58 6.50 6.90
CA ALA A 215 1.02 7.76 6.31
C ALA A 215 0.11 8.94 6.69
N ILE A 216 -1.20 8.71 6.78
CA ILE A 216 -2.17 9.71 7.25
C ILE A 216 -1.90 10.05 8.71
N GLU A 217 -1.76 9.05 9.58
CA GLU A 217 -1.48 9.23 11.01
C GLU A 217 -0.17 9.98 11.23
N THR A 218 0.87 9.66 10.47
CA THR A 218 2.16 10.35 10.53
C THR A 218 2.02 11.83 10.14
N ALA A 219 1.28 12.13 9.07
CA ALA A 219 1.04 13.50 8.63
C ALA A 219 0.19 14.29 9.64
N GLN A 220 -0.83 13.66 10.24
CA GLN A 220 -1.64 14.25 11.30
C GLN A 220 -0.79 14.57 12.54
N GLY A 221 0.03 13.63 13.01
CA GLY A 221 0.92 13.87 14.14
C GLY A 221 1.93 15.00 13.88
N CYS A 222 2.32 15.23 12.62
CA CYS A 222 3.14 16.40 12.26
C CYS A 222 2.35 17.71 12.34
N LEU A 223 1.08 17.72 11.91
CA LEU A 223 0.20 18.89 12.02
C LEU A 223 -0.10 19.25 13.48
N ASP A 224 -0.31 18.27 14.34
CA ASP A 224 -0.58 18.48 15.76
C ASP A 224 0.62 19.11 16.48
N ARG A 225 1.83 18.61 16.21
CA ARG A 225 3.06 19.22 16.75
C ARG A 225 3.29 20.64 16.25
N LEU A 226 2.98 20.89 14.97
CA LEU A 226 3.09 22.23 14.39
C LEU A 226 2.08 23.20 15.02
N GLU A 227 0.91 22.69 15.43
CA GLU A 227 -0.10 23.46 16.16
C GLU A 227 0.38 23.82 17.57
N GLU A 228 0.99 22.88 18.29
CA GLU A 228 1.59 23.11 19.61
C GLU A 228 2.65 24.21 19.58
N ASP A 229 3.49 24.24 18.53
CA ASP A 229 4.46 25.32 18.32
C ASP A 229 3.79 26.67 18.10
N LEU A 230 2.77 26.72 17.26
CA LEU A 230 2.03 27.94 16.98
C LEU A 230 1.37 28.49 18.25
N TYR A 231 0.79 27.62 19.08
CA TYR A 231 0.24 28.01 20.37
C TYR A 231 1.32 28.58 21.30
N SER A 232 2.48 27.93 21.38
CA SER A 232 3.61 28.43 22.18
C SER A 232 4.08 29.80 21.70
N ILE A 233 4.20 30.00 20.38
CA ILE A 233 4.59 31.28 19.77
C ILE A 233 3.54 32.36 20.07
N GLN A 234 2.25 32.03 19.97
CA GLN A 234 1.14 32.96 20.26
C GLN A 234 1.12 33.36 21.74
N GLU A 235 1.34 32.44 22.67
CA GLU A 235 1.42 32.72 24.10
C GLU A 235 2.56 33.69 24.42
N ILE A 236 3.78 33.43 23.91
CA ILE A 236 4.94 34.31 24.10
C ILE A 236 4.65 35.70 23.52
N THR A 237 4.07 35.76 22.32
CA THR A 237 3.75 37.03 21.64
C THR A 237 2.70 37.82 22.41
N ALA A 238 1.67 37.15 22.96
CA ALA A 238 0.64 37.79 23.77
C ALA A 238 1.21 38.32 25.10
N GLN A 239 2.08 37.56 25.76
CA GLN A 239 2.74 37.96 26.99
C GLN A 239 3.66 39.17 26.76
N GLU A 240 4.45 39.15 25.69
CA GLU A 240 5.30 40.29 25.29
C GLU A 240 4.46 41.55 25.01
N THR A 241 3.32 41.38 24.34
CA THR A 241 2.39 42.49 24.07
C THR A 241 1.89 43.12 25.38
N TYR A 242 1.46 42.29 26.33
CA TYR A 242 0.99 42.73 27.64
C TYR A 242 2.07 43.48 28.44
N TYR A 243 3.31 42.97 28.49
CA TYR A 243 4.39 43.63 29.22
C TYR A 243 4.74 45.00 28.65
N GLN A 244 4.76 45.12 27.32
CA GLN A 244 5.10 46.39 26.70
C GLN A 244 3.97 47.42 26.81
N ASP A 245 2.71 47.00 26.80
CA ASP A 245 1.56 47.87 27.08
C ASP A 245 1.62 48.47 28.50
N GLN A 246 2.18 47.74 29.48
CA GLN A 246 2.29 48.21 30.86
C GLN A 246 3.55 49.02 31.18
N GLU A 247 4.73 48.60 30.71
CA GLU A 247 6.01 49.18 31.14
C GLU A 247 6.59 50.22 30.17
N ARG A 248 6.35 50.08 28.87
CA ARG A 248 6.86 51.00 27.83
C ARG A 248 5.93 51.01 26.60
N PRO A 249 4.79 51.72 26.67
CA PRO A 249 3.71 51.66 25.67
C PRO A 249 4.13 52.07 24.25
N SER A 250 5.28 52.73 24.08
CA SER A 250 5.79 53.14 22.78
C SER A 250 6.73 52.15 22.10
N LEU A 251 7.38 51.22 22.81
CA LEU A 251 8.42 50.38 22.18
C LEU A 251 7.84 49.24 21.33
N LEU A 252 6.80 48.56 21.81
CA LEU A 252 6.10 47.57 21.00
C LEU A 252 5.17 48.28 20.04
N ALA A 253 4.56 49.41 20.42
CA ALA A 253 3.84 50.21 19.44
C ALA A 253 4.78 50.60 18.29
N ASP A 254 6.02 51.01 18.49
CA ASP A 254 6.96 51.35 17.42
C ASP A 254 7.46 50.13 16.63
N ILE A 255 7.63 48.96 17.27
CA ILE A 255 8.09 47.72 16.61
C ILE A 255 6.94 46.96 15.94
N LEU A 256 5.77 46.89 16.56
CA LEU A 256 4.51 46.45 15.97
C LEU A 256 4.05 47.49 14.93
N ASN A 257 4.34 48.78 15.03
CA ASN A 257 4.17 49.72 13.90
C ASN A 257 5.25 49.52 12.82
N MET A 258 6.38 48.87 13.12
CA MET A 258 7.43 48.47 12.16
C MET A 258 7.13 47.10 11.50
N ILE A 259 6.45 46.20 12.22
CA ILE A 259 6.03 44.85 11.77
C ILE A 259 4.64 44.91 11.11
N THR A 260 3.72 45.70 11.66
CA THR A 260 2.31 45.88 11.29
C THR A 260 2.03 47.21 10.56
N GLY A 261 3.06 48.05 10.34
CA GLY A 261 3.06 49.05 9.26
C GLY A 261 2.43 50.42 9.55
N LYS A 262 2.60 50.99 10.75
CA LYS A 262 2.18 52.38 11.06
C LYS A 262 3.32 53.42 11.05
N GLY A 263 4.59 53.01 10.93
CA GLY A 263 5.74 53.92 10.89
C GLY A 263 6.59 53.85 9.61
N MET A 264 6.81 52.66 9.05
CA MET A 264 7.40 52.46 7.72
C MET A 264 6.88 51.12 7.20
N ARG A 265 5.94 51.15 6.26
CA ARG A 265 5.44 49.95 5.56
C ARG A 265 6.61 49.26 4.87
N ARG A 266 7.12 48.17 5.44
CA ARG A 266 7.93 47.21 4.71
C ARG A 266 6.96 46.26 4.00
N PRO A 267 6.74 46.37 2.69
CA PRO A 267 5.82 45.50 1.95
C PRO A 267 6.16 44.01 2.11
N LEU A 268 7.39 43.69 2.51
CA LEU A 268 7.84 42.34 2.83
C LEU A 268 7.20 41.76 4.10
N VAL A 269 7.03 42.55 5.16
CA VAL A 269 6.50 42.02 6.44
C VAL A 269 5.01 41.75 6.33
N GLU A 270 4.27 42.69 5.72
CA GLU A 270 2.85 42.53 5.42
C GLU A 270 2.60 41.29 4.55
N LYS A 271 3.44 41.08 3.51
CA LYS A 271 3.40 39.88 2.68
C LYS A 271 3.68 38.60 3.47
N ASN A 272 4.70 38.60 4.34
CA ASN A 272 5.08 37.43 5.13
C ASN A 272 4.00 37.06 6.16
N LEU A 273 3.37 38.04 6.82
CA LEU A 273 2.27 37.82 7.74
C LEU A 273 1.01 37.31 7.03
N ALA A 274 0.68 37.86 5.85
CA ALA A 274 -0.42 37.37 5.04
C ALA A 274 -0.21 35.90 4.62
N LEU A 275 1.02 35.53 4.24
CA LEU A 275 1.37 34.14 3.93
C LEU A 275 1.17 33.21 5.14
N LEU A 276 1.58 33.63 6.33
CA LEU A 276 1.44 32.84 7.55
C LEU A 276 -0.01 32.63 7.96
N ASN A 277 -0.84 33.67 7.88
CA ASN A 277 -2.27 33.58 8.21
C ASN A 277 -3.03 32.68 7.22
N ASN A 278 -2.73 32.81 5.92
CA ASN A 278 -3.29 31.93 4.90
C ASN A 278 -2.89 30.47 5.14
N PHE A 279 -1.64 30.23 5.52
CA PHE A 279 -1.16 28.91 5.85
C PHE A 279 -1.82 28.32 7.10
N GLU A 280 -2.08 29.12 8.13
CA GLU A 280 -2.79 28.67 9.33
C GLU A 280 -4.19 28.15 8.98
N THR A 281 -4.88 28.82 8.06
CA THR A 281 -6.18 28.38 7.53
C THR A 281 -6.04 27.06 6.76
N GLN A 282 -5.08 26.98 5.83
CA GLN A 282 -4.80 25.76 5.07
C GLN A 282 -4.45 24.57 5.97
N ARG A 283 -3.66 24.81 7.03
CA ARG A 283 -3.25 23.80 8.01
C ARG A 283 -4.45 23.22 8.75
N ARG A 284 -5.37 24.06 9.23
CA ARG A 284 -6.62 23.61 9.90
C ARG A 284 -7.52 22.80 8.97
N ASP A 285 -7.68 23.26 7.74
CA ASP A 285 -8.46 22.56 6.73
C ASP A 285 -7.87 21.20 6.42
N ALA A 286 -6.54 21.12 6.25
CA ALA A 286 -5.84 19.87 6.02
C ALA A 286 -5.94 18.91 7.20
N ALA A 287 -5.81 19.39 8.43
CA ALA A 287 -5.98 18.56 9.64
C ALA A 287 -7.38 17.92 9.68
N THR A 288 -8.41 18.71 9.36
CA THR A 288 -9.80 18.23 9.28
C THR A 288 -9.97 17.18 8.18
N LYS A 289 -9.42 17.44 6.98
CA LYS A 289 -9.47 16.52 5.84
C LYS A 289 -8.74 15.22 6.11
N LEU A 290 -7.54 15.27 6.71
CA LEU A 290 -6.78 14.07 7.06
C LEU A 290 -7.49 13.22 8.12
N LYS A 291 -8.16 13.86 9.08
CA LYS A 291 -8.98 13.14 10.07
C LYS A 291 -10.16 12.41 9.43
N LEU A 292 -10.82 13.06 8.47
CA LEU A 292 -11.88 12.44 7.69
C LEU A 292 -11.35 11.27 6.86
N MET A 293 -10.19 11.45 6.20
CA MET A 293 -9.53 10.42 5.42
C MET A 293 -9.15 9.21 6.30
N LEU A 294 -8.57 9.44 7.47
CA LEU A 294 -8.24 8.39 8.43
C LEU A 294 -9.49 7.60 8.83
N HIS A 295 -10.56 8.29 9.20
CA HIS A 295 -11.81 7.64 9.58
C HIS A 295 -12.35 6.76 8.45
N ARG A 296 -12.31 7.24 7.21
CA ARG A 296 -12.75 6.49 6.03
C ARG A 296 -11.88 5.28 5.74
N MET A 297 -10.58 5.39 5.95
CA MET A 297 -9.66 4.27 5.78
C MET A 297 -9.85 3.17 6.83
N ILE A 298 -10.09 3.56 8.08
CA ILE A 298 -10.43 2.61 9.16
C ILE A 298 -11.76 1.92 8.86
N ALA A 299 -12.77 2.67 8.41
CA ALA A 299 -14.05 2.10 7.99
C ALA A 299 -13.88 1.12 6.82
N PHE A 300 -13.03 1.46 5.84
CA PHE A 300 -12.71 0.57 4.73
C PHE A 300 -12.02 -0.72 5.19
N GLN A 301 -11.07 -0.67 6.13
CA GLN A 301 -10.49 -1.88 6.72
C GLN A 301 -11.53 -2.75 7.43
N SER A 302 -12.47 -2.13 8.13
CA SER A 302 -13.59 -2.86 8.75
C SER A 302 -14.49 -3.52 7.70
N ASP A 303 -14.80 -2.83 6.60
CA ASP A 303 -15.54 -3.39 5.47
C ASP A 303 -14.80 -4.59 4.86
N LEU A 304 -13.46 -4.51 4.77
CA LEU A 304 -12.63 -5.61 4.27
C LEU A 304 -12.70 -6.84 5.19
N GLU A 305 -12.58 -6.66 6.51
CA GLU A 305 -12.69 -7.77 7.47
C GLU A 305 -14.08 -8.42 7.43
N GLU A 306 -15.14 -7.61 7.29
CA GLU A 306 -16.50 -8.12 7.13
C GLU A 306 -16.62 -8.99 5.87
N LEU A 307 -16.17 -8.49 4.73
CA LEU A 307 -16.17 -9.21 3.45
C LEU A 307 -15.38 -10.52 3.53
N ARG A 308 -14.22 -10.51 4.20
CA ARG A 308 -13.44 -11.72 4.47
C ARG A 308 -14.23 -12.76 5.26
N SER A 309 -14.98 -12.34 6.27
CA SER A 309 -15.83 -13.22 7.08
C SER A 309 -16.96 -13.86 6.27
N GLN A 310 -17.44 -13.19 5.22
CA GLN A 310 -18.53 -13.68 4.36
C GLN A 310 -18.07 -14.76 3.39
N VAL A 311 -16.82 -14.72 2.90
CA VAL A 311 -16.25 -15.76 2.03
C VAL A 311 -16.05 -17.11 2.74
N VAL A 312 -16.07 -17.11 4.08
CA VAL A 312 -15.99 -18.31 4.90
C VAL A 312 -17.37 -18.95 5.14
N LYS A 313 -18.48 -18.21 4.96
CA LYS A 313 -19.84 -18.69 5.26
C LYS A 313 -20.42 -19.46 4.07
N PRO A 314 -20.91 -20.71 4.24
CA PRO A 314 -21.61 -21.41 3.17
C PRO A 314 -22.92 -20.69 2.84
N ILE A 315 -23.10 -20.31 1.57
CA ILE A 315 -24.34 -19.72 1.06
C ILE A 315 -25.40 -20.82 1.04
N ILE A 316 -26.38 -20.75 1.95
CA ILE A 316 -27.51 -21.70 2.02
C ILE A 316 -28.64 -21.30 1.04
N ILE A 317 -28.49 -20.24 0.25
CA ILE A 317 -29.57 -19.71 -0.60
C ILE A 317 -29.11 -19.61 -2.07
N ALA A 318 -29.91 -20.18 -2.97
CA ALA A 318 -29.66 -20.39 -4.40
C ALA A 318 -29.59 -19.11 -5.27
N ASP A 319 -29.22 -17.96 -4.71
CA ASP A 319 -29.19 -16.65 -5.38
C ASP A 319 -27.76 -16.19 -5.69
N SER A 320 -26.87 -17.14 -5.99
CA SER A 320 -25.50 -16.82 -6.40
C SER A 320 -25.52 -16.11 -7.76
N MET A 321 -25.11 -14.85 -7.77
CA MET A 321 -24.88 -14.06 -8.99
C MET A 321 -24.05 -14.89 -10.00
N PRO A 322 -24.48 -15.01 -11.28
CA PRO A 322 -23.70 -15.69 -12.30
C PRO A 322 -22.31 -15.08 -12.46
N LEU A 323 -21.31 -15.90 -12.83
CA LEU A 323 -19.93 -15.43 -13.01
C LEU A 323 -19.84 -14.33 -14.07
N GLU A 324 -20.66 -14.42 -15.11
CA GLU A 324 -20.81 -13.42 -16.16
C GLU A 324 -21.20 -12.06 -15.57
N MET A 325 -22.13 -12.04 -14.62
CA MET A 325 -22.60 -10.83 -13.96
C MET A 325 -21.54 -10.27 -12.98
N HIS A 326 -20.76 -11.14 -12.32
CA HIS A 326 -19.60 -10.71 -11.54
C HIS A 326 -18.56 -10.02 -12.42
N ILE A 327 -18.22 -10.59 -13.58
CA ILE A 327 -17.26 -10.02 -14.52
C ILE A 327 -17.73 -8.66 -15.03
N GLU A 328 -19.03 -8.54 -15.38
CA GLU A 328 -19.61 -7.28 -15.81
C GLU A 328 -19.55 -6.21 -14.71
N ASN A 329 -19.95 -6.55 -13.48
CA ASN A 329 -19.96 -5.61 -12.36
C ASN A 329 -18.54 -5.15 -11.98
N VAL A 330 -17.59 -6.08 -11.90
CA VAL A 330 -16.17 -5.78 -11.67
C VAL A 330 -15.64 -4.89 -12.81
N GLY A 331 -15.99 -5.19 -14.06
CA GLY A 331 -15.63 -4.38 -15.22
C GLY A 331 -16.15 -2.95 -15.15
N LYS A 332 -17.43 -2.76 -14.78
CA LYS A 332 -18.03 -1.44 -14.55
C LYS A 332 -17.34 -0.69 -13.43
N GLY A 333 -17.01 -1.36 -12.32
CA GLY A 333 -16.27 -0.75 -11.21
C GLY A 333 -14.90 -0.24 -11.62
N ILE A 334 -14.14 -1.03 -12.40
CA ILE A 334 -12.84 -0.61 -12.94
C ILE A 334 -12.98 0.58 -13.89
N ALA A 335 -14.02 0.61 -14.72
CA ALA A 335 -14.28 1.73 -15.61
C ALA A 335 -14.50 3.03 -14.83
N ARG A 336 -15.30 2.98 -13.75
CA ARG A 336 -15.51 4.12 -12.84
C ARG A 336 -14.20 4.59 -12.20
N LEU A 337 -13.38 3.67 -11.67
CA LEU A 337 -12.07 4.02 -11.09
C LEU A 337 -11.16 4.74 -12.10
N ARG A 338 -11.16 4.28 -13.36
CA ARG A 338 -10.36 4.91 -14.43
C ARG A 338 -10.90 6.28 -14.81
N GLU A 339 -12.22 6.42 -14.94
CA GLU A 339 -12.86 7.69 -15.27
C GLU A 339 -12.52 8.74 -14.22
N SER A 340 -12.67 8.39 -12.94
CA SER A 340 -12.38 9.30 -11.84
C SER A 340 -10.88 9.68 -11.77
N LYS A 341 -9.97 8.77 -12.14
CA LYS A 341 -8.52 9.09 -12.29
C LYS A 341 -8.23 10.05 -13.44
N VAL A 342 -8.95 9.94 -14.55
CA VAL A 342 -8.80 10.87 -15.68
C VAL A 342 -9.27 12.27 -15.29
N LEU A 343 -10.33 12.38 -14.48
CA LEU A 343 -10.79 13.66 -13.94
C LEU A 343 -9.74 14.31 -13.03
N GLU A 344 -9.08 13.53 -12.17
CA GLU A 344 -7.97 14.01 -11.33
C GLU A 344 -6.75 14.47 -12.14
N SER A 345 -6.46 13.80 -13.26
CA SER A 345 -5.28 14.09 -14.10
C SER A 345 -5.45 15.31 -15.01
N ARG A 346 -6.66 15.89 -15.11
CA ARG A 346 -6.86 17.13 -15.88
C ARG A 346 -6.26 18.30 -15.09
N PRO A 347 -5.43 19.16 -15.72
CA PRO A 347 -4.98 20.37 -15.05
C PRO A 347 -6.22 21.17 -14.64
N GLN A 348 -6.32 21.46 -13.34
CA GLN A 348 -7.29 22.43 -12.85
C GLN A 348 -6.88 23.79 -13.43
N ASP A 349 -7.66 24.27 -14.40
CA ASP A 349 -7.48 25.62 -14.94
C ASP A 349 -7.50 26.60 -13.75
N PRO A 350 -6.52 27.51 -13.65
CA PRO A 350 -6.51 28.50 -12.59
C PRO A 350 -7.83 29.28 -12.63
N PRO A 351 -8.42 29.63 -11.47
CA PRO A 351 -9.64 30.42 -11.46
C PRO A 351 -9.38 31.69 -12.25
N LEU A 352 -10.21 31.92 -13.28
CA LEU A 352 -10.24 33.16 -14.02
C LEU A 352 -10.30 34.29 -13.00
N LEU A 353 -9.22 35.05 -12.90
CA LEU A 353 -9.24 36.32 -12.20
C LEU A 353 -10.21 37.21 -12.96
N VAL A 354 -11.47 37.18 -12.52
CA VAL A 354 -12.45 38.19 -12.86
C VAL A 354 -11.89 39.48 -12.29
N GLY A 355 -11.24 40.26 -13.16
CA GLY A 355 -10.96 41.65 -12.88
C GLY A 355 -12.26 42.32 -12.50
N LYS A 356 -12.37 42.68 -11.22
CA LYS A 356 -13.23 43.76 -10.79
C LYS A 356 -12.32 44.95 -10.58
N ASP A 357 -12.38 45.83 -11.56
CA ASP A 357 -12.18 47.29 -11.56
C ASP A 357 -11.03 47.88 -10.74
#